data_AF-K2E9J9-F1
#
_entry.id   AF-K2E9J9-F1
#
_cell.length_a   1.000
_cell.length_b   1.000
_cell.length_c   1.000
_cell.angle_alpha   90.00
_cell.angle_beta   90.00
_cell.angle_gamma   90.00
#
_symmetry.space_group_name_H-M   'P 1'
#
loop_
_entity.id
_entity.type
_entity.pdbx_description
1 polymer ?
#
loop_
_entity_poly.entity_id
_entity_poly.type
_entity_poly.pdbx_seq_one_letter_code
_entity_poly.pdbx_strand_id
1 'polypeptide(L)'
;MNIDLKPYQEKAVDQLVTSVKSLLEREGAGEVCVFQAPTGSGKTIITAKFIENLIKEVPDQDLCFLWVSIGKGNLHIQSKHSLEKMFQGSPKVSLVEDEFTGGRERIVRNEVVVVNWEKLRTKERETGDWKNLLMKDGEKLNFRDVLSKTREQRSIILIIDESHIGATAERTNELREEIGADVVLEMSATPRLKPDPADIARGSAGYVIVEPKEVIEEGMIKKEIIINESIQQVAGDETDSQQVILEAAYQKRLALKESFEAEGTKINPLVLIQIPSSEAGEMKIDAIRQFLASKKITETNHKLAIWLSEQKSEAIDWISEPDNEIEFLIFKQAI
;
A
#
# COMPACT_ATOMS: atom_id res chain seq x y z
N MET A 1 10.92 13.04 -16.25
CA MET A 1 10.59 11.72 -16.82
C MET A 1 9.11 11.73 -17.19
N ASN A 2 8.77 11.78 -18.48
CA ASN A 2 7.40 11.50 -18.89
C ASN A 2 7.18 10.00 -18.73
N ILE A 3 6.21 9.64 -17.91
CA ILE A 3 5.75 8.26 -17.77
C ILE A 3 4.52 8.16 -18.65
N ASP A 4 4.65 7.38 -19.72
CA ASP A 4 3.54 7.06 -20.61
C ASP A 4 2.61 6.09 -19.87
N LEU A 5 1.37 6.52 -19.69
CA LEU A 5 0.35 5.71 -19.04
C LEU A 5 -0.13 4.62 -19.99
N LYS A 6 -0.49 3.46 -19.42
CA LYS A 6 -1.22 2.44 -20.16
C LYS A 6 -2.66 2.90 -20.40
N PRO A 7 -3.36 2.41 -21.44
CA PRO A 7 -4.73 2.83 -21.74
C PRO A 7 -5.71 2.70 -20.56
N TYR A 8 -5.61 1.63 -19.77
CA TYR A 8 -6.46 1.48 -18.57
C TYR A 8 -6.12 2.50 -17.48
N GLN A 9 -4.85 2.93 -17.39
CA GLN A 9 -4.40 3.92 -16.43
C GLN A 9 -4.91 5.30 -16.81
N GLU A 10 -4.83 5.68 -18.10
CA GLU A 10 -5.38 6.93 -18.62
C GLU A 10 -6.89 7.01 -18.35
N LYS A 11 -7.63 5.96 -18.72
CA LYS A 11 -9.07 5.85 -18.43
C LYS A 11 -9.37 6.00 -16.94
N ALA A 12 -8.58 5.37 -16.06
CA ALA A 12 -8.77 5.50 -14.62
C ALA A 12 -8.48 6.92 -14.12
N VAL A 13 -7.45 7.58 -14.64
CA VAL A 13 -7.14 8.99 -14.33
C VAL A 13 -8.32 9.89 -14.70
N ASP A 14 -8.85 9.76 -15.92
CA ASP A 14 -9.96 10.59 -16.41
C ASP A 14 -11.24 10.38 -15.58
N GLN A 15 -11.52 9.13 -15.22
CA GLN A 15 -12.64 8.78 -14.34
C GLN A 15 -12.47 9.38 -12.95
N LEU A 16 -11.28 9.29 -12.36
CA LEU A 16 -10.98 9.88 -11.05
C LEU A 16 -11.12 11.41 -11.07
N VAL A 17 -10.57 12.07 -12.09
CA VAL A 17 -10.72 13.53 -12.26
C VAL A 17 -12.19 13.90 -12.35
N THR A 18 -12.96 13.22 -13.20
CA THR A 18 -14.39 13.49 -13.38
C THR A 18 -15.17 13.28 -12.08
N SER A 19 -14.97 12.14 -11.40
CA SER A 19 -15.64 11.83 -10.15
C SER A 19 -15.31 12.85 -9.05
N VAL A 20 -14.03 13.15 -8.83
CA VAL A 20 -13.62 14.08 -7.76
C VAL A 20 -14.04 15.51 -8.06
N LYS A 21 -14.00 15.98 -9.33
CA LYS A 21 -14.55 17.28 -9.71
C LYS A 21 -16.03 17.38 -9.34
N SER A 22 -16.83 16.36 -9.67
CA SER A 22 -18.25 16.34 -9.32
C SER A 22 -18.50 16.33 -7.80
N LEU A 23 -17.63 15.70 -7.01
CA LEU A 23 -17.75 15.67 -5.55
C LEU A 23 -17.37 17.04 -4.94
N LEU A 24 -16.35 17.71 -5.48
CA LEU A 24 -15.91 19.05 -5.04
C LEU A 24 -16.97 20.14 -5.28
N GLU A 25 -17.88 19.95 -6.23
CA GLU A 25 -18.98 20.90 -6.51
C GLU A 25 -20.12 20.83 -5.49
N ARG A 26 -20.14 19.81 -4.62
CA ARG A 26 -21.21 19.62 -3.64
C ARG A 26 -20.97 20.41 -2.37
N GLU A 27 -22.05 20.90 -1.79
CA GLU A 27 -22.03 21.47 -0.45
C GLU A 27 -22.04 20.33 0.59
N GLY A 28 -20.87 20.00 1.12
CA GLY A 28 -20.70 18.99 2.16
C GLY A 28 -19.25 18.52 2.27
N ALA A 29 -18.77 18.25 3.49
CA ALA A 29 -17.46 17.66 3.71
C ALA A 29 -17.56 16.12 3.76
N GLY A 30 -16.54 15.45 3.27
CA GLY A 30 -16.36 14.01 3.42
C GLY A 30 -16.95 13.16 2.30
N GLU A 31 -17.23 13.75 1.13
CA GLU A 31 -17.71 13.02 -0.04
C GLU A 31 -16.67 11.99 -0.48
N VAL A 32 -17.07 10.73 -0.71
CA VAL A 32 -16.13 9.61 -0.89
C VAL A 32 -16.06 9.15 -2.33
N CYS A 33 -14.85 9.05 -2.87
CA CYS A 33 -14.54 8.31 -4.08
C CYS A 33 -13.72 7.07 -3.74
N VAL A 34 -14.20 5.89 -4.09
CA VAL A 34 -13.43 4.64 -3.95
C VAL A 34 -12.74 4.33 -5.27
N PHE A 35 -11.42 4.12 -5.22
CA PHE A 35 -10.61 3.66 -6.32
C PHE A 35 -10.16 2.21 -6.08
N GLN A 36 -10.83 1.29 -6.79
CA GLN A 36 -10.51 -0.12 -6.77
C GLN A 36 -9.57 -0.49 -7.92
N ALA A 37 -8.38 -0.99 -7.60
CA ALA A 37 -7.47 -1.51 -8.62
C ALA A 37 -6.53 -2.59 -8.05
N PRO A 38 -6.22 -3.66 -8.82
CA PRO A 38 -5.41 -4.77 -8.34
C PRO A 38 -4.00 -4.32 -7.98
N THR A 39 -3.34 -5.02 -7.06
CA THR A 39 -1.93 -4.78 -6.72
C THR A 39 -1.06 -4.99 -7.96
N GLY A 40 -0.10 -4.08 -8.19
CA GLY A 40 0.74 -4.08 -9.40
C GLY A 40 0.16 -3.32 -10.60
N SER A 41 -1.09 -2.84 -10.53
CA SER A 41 -1.70 -2.03 -11.61
C SER A 41 -1.14 -0.60 -11.74
N GLY A 42 -0.29 -0.16 -10.81
CA GLY A 42 0.24 1.20 -10.79
C GLY A 42 -0.68 2.24 -10.13
N LYS A 43 -1.45 1.83 -9.10
CA LYS A 43 -2.31 2.73 -8.28
C LYS A 43 -1.67 4.08 -7.96
N THR A 44 -0.44 4.09 -7.43
CA THR A 44 0.29 5.31 -7.06
C THR A 44 0.54 6.22 -8.27
N ILE A 45 0.88 5.65 -9.43
CA ILE A 45 1.12 6.40 -10.68
C ILE A 45 -0.19 7.03 -11.17
N ILE A 46 -1.27 6.24 -11.17
CA ILE A 46 -2.62 6.70 -11.56
C ILE A 46 -3.02 7.88 -10.66
N THR A 47 -2.91 7.73 -9.34
CA THR A 47 -3.29 8.79 -8.41
C THR A 47 -2.40 10.03 -8.52
N ALA A 48 -1.09 9.88 -8.74
CA ALA A 48 -0.21 11.01 -9.01
C ALA A 48 -0.66 11.79 -10.27
N LYS A 49 -0.96 11.07 -11.36
CA LYS A 49 -1.44 11.70 -12.61
C LYS A 49 -2.83 12.31 -12.46
N PHE A 50 -3.70 11.68 -11.67
CA PHE A 50 -4.98 12.27 -11.25
C PHE A 50 -4.77 13.62 -10.54
N ILE A 51 -3.85 13.72 -9.58
CA ILE A 51 -3.55 14.99 -8.88
C ILE A 51 -3.10 16.06 -9.89
N GLU A 52 -2.14 15.75 -10.77
CA GLU A 52 -1.65 16.68 -11.79
C GLU A 52 -2.76 17.15 -12.73
N ASN A 53 -3.62 16.23 -13.17
CA ASN A 53 -4.70 16.55 -14.10
C ASN A 53 -5.82 17.33 -13.42
N LEU A 54 -6.19 16.98 -12.20
CA LEU A 54 -7.19 17.70 -11.42
C LEU A 54 -6.77 19.17 -11.23
N ILE A 55 -5.52 19.42 -10.83
CA ILE A 55 -5.00 20.80 -10.66
C ILE A 55 -5.11 21.62 -11.95
N LYS A 56 -4.86 21.00 -13.11
CA LYS A 56 -4.98 21.67 -14.43
C LYS A 56 -6.43 21.92 -14.82
N GLU A 57 -7.33 21.01 -14.46
CA GLU A 57 -8.75 21.01 -14.80
C GLU A 57 -9.59 21.95 -13.92
N VAL A 58 -9.13 22.24 -12.70
CA VAL A 58 -9.76 23.20 -11.78
C VAL A 58 -8.78 24.26 -11.29
N PRO A 59 -8.19 25.08 -12.20
CA PRO A 59 -7.14 26.03 -11.88
C PRO A 59 -7.61 27.21 -11.04
N ASP A 60 -8.92 27.37 -10.83
CA ASP A 60 -9.50 28.41 -9.97
C ASP A 60 -9.81 27.90 -8.56
N GLN A 61 -9.80 26.57 -8.34
CA GLN A 61 -9.96 26.02 -7.01
C GLN A 61 -8.64 26.05 -6.22
N ASP A 62 -8.71 26.42 -4.95
CA ASP A 62 -7.58 26.34 -4.03
C ASP A 62 -7.61 24.96 -3.36
N LEU A 63 -6.77 24.06 -3.86
CA LEU A 63 -6.72 22.66 -3.42
C LEU A 63 -5.43 22.41 -2.64
N CYS A 64 -5.48 21.45 -1.72
CA CYS A 64 -4.28 20.73 -1.27
C CYS A 64 -4.61 19.26 -1.03
N PHE A 65 -3.58 18.42 -0.99
CA PHE A 65 -3.73 16.98 -0.92
C PHE A 65 -3.07 16.43 0.33
N LEU A 66 -3.77 15.55 1.03
CA LEU A 66 -3.24 14.83 2.17
C LEU A 66 -3.14 13.35 1.82
N TRP A 67 -1.92 12.86 1.60
CA TRP A 67 -1.67 11.44 1.29
C TRP A 67 -1.38 10.67 2.56
N VAL A 68 -2.31 9.83 2.98
CA VAL A 68 -2.20 9.00 4.17
C VAL A 68 -1.95 7.55 3.77
N SER A 69 -0.86 6.97 4.26
CA SER A 69 -0.64 5.53 4.18
C SER A 69 -1.10 4.86 5.48
N ILE A 70 -2.05 3.93 5.37
CA ILE A 70 -2.52 3.14 6.51
C ILE A 70 -1.73 1.83 6.55
N GLY A 71 -0.61 1.82 7.28
CA GLY A 71 0.21 0.62 7.41
C GLY A 71 1.43 0.82 8.31
N LYS A 72 2.04 -0.28 8.72
CA LYS A 72 3.27 -0.27 9.54
C LYS A 72 4.50 -0.02 8.66
N GLY A 73 5.54 0.57 9.25
CA GLY A 73 6.84 0.78 8.59
C GLY A 73 6.93 2.08 7.77
N ASN A 74 7.78 2.05 6.74
CA ASN A 74 8.17 3.23 5.97
C ASN A 74 7.38 3.41 4.66
N LEU A 75 6.15 2.86 4.57
CA LEU A 75 5.31 2.96 3.37
C LEU A 75 5.09 4.40 2.91
N HIS A 76 4.78 5.30 3.85
CA HIS A 76 4.63 6.73 3.59
C HIS A 76 5.90 7.35 2.95
N ILE A 77 7.10 6.92 3.34
CA ILE A 77 8.37 7.38 2.74
C ILE A 77 8.49 6.88 1.30
N GLN A 78 8.12 5.63 1.02
CA GLN A 78 8.11 5.06 -0.33
C GLN A 78 7.12 5.79 -1.24
N SER A 79 5.91 6.09 -0.73
CA SER A 79 4.92 6.90 -1.45
C SER A 79 5.46 8.31 -1.71
N LYS A 80 6.09 8.96 -0.73
CA LYS A 80 6.72 10.28 -0.90
C LYS A 80 7.76 10.29 -2.02
N HIS A 81 8.73 9.36 -1.99
CA HIS A 81 9.77 9.26 -3.03
C HIS A 81 9.18 9.01 -4.41
N SER A 82 8.15 8.15 -4.49
CA SER A 82 7.45 7.88 -5.74
C SER A 82 6.80 9.15 -6.28
N LEU A 83 6.04 9.87 -5.45
CA LEU A 83 5.38 11.12 -5.80
C LEU A 83 6.38 12.22 -6.23
N GLU A 84 7.47 12.41 -5.50
CA GLU A 84 8.53 13.37 -5.84
C GLU A 84 9.12 13.09 -7.23
N LYS A 85 9.38 11.81 -7.53
CA LYS A 85 9.88 11.39 -8.84
C LYS A 85 8.86 11.63 -9.95
N MET A 86 7.58 11.41 -9.70
CA MET A 86 6.50 11.66 -10.66
C MET A 86 6.38 13.16 -10.98
N PHE A 87 6.22 13.98 -9.93
CA PHE A 87 5.89 15.40 -10.03
C PHE A 87 7.06 16.29 -10.45
N GLN A 88 8.31 15.84 -10.28
CA GLN A 88 9.50 16.60 -10.70
C GLN A 88 9.52 18.04 -10.15
N GLY A 89 9.07 18.19 -8.91
CA GLY A 89 9.03 19.47 -8.19
C GLY A 89 7.69 20.22 -8.25
N SER A 90 6.73 19.80 -9.09
CA SER A 90 5.37 20.38 -9.07
C SER A 90 4.30 19.32 -9.35
N PRO A 91 3.39 19.04 -8.39
CA PRO A 91 3.27 19.71 -7.09
C PRO A 91 4.38 19.39 -6.07
N LYS A 92 4.57 20.27 -5.08
CA LYS A 92 5.51 20.03 -3.95
C LYS A 92 5.00 18.84 -3.13
N VAL A 93 5.91 17.93 -2.77
CA VAL A 93 5.64 16.84 -1.84
C VAL A 93 6.36 17.11 -0.52
N SER A 94 5.64 17.00 0.59
CA SER A 94 6.15 17.30 1.93
C SER A 94 5.80 16.17 2.89
N LEU A 95 6.63 15.93 3.90
CA LEU A 95 6.27 15.04 5.02
C LEU A 95 5.77 15.87 6.20
N VAL A 96 4.69 15.42 6.84
CA VAL A 96 4.14 16.11 8.03
C VAL A 96 5.21 16.29 9.11
N GLU A 97 5.97 15.23 9.37
CA GLU A 97 6.96 15.19 10.44
C GLU A 97 8.13 16.15 10.23
N ASP A 98 8.45 16.47 8.99
CA ASP A 98 9.59 17.32 8.64
C ASP A 98 9.18 18.80 8.58
N GLU A 99 7.98 19.08 8.06
CA GLU A 99 7.60 20.44 7.62
C GLU A 99 6.66 21.16 8.59
N PHE A 100 5.97 20.44 9.49
CA PHE A 100 4.89 20.99 10.33
C PHE A 100 5.20 20.99 11.84
N THR A 101 6.48 21.02 12.21
CA THR A 101 6.96 21.07 13.62
C THR A 101 6.85 22.46 14.28
N GLY A 102 5.93 23.31 13.79
CA GLY A 102 5.55 24.57 14.43
C GLY A 102 5.97 25.86 13.73
N GLY A 103 6.44 25.80 12.47
CA GLY A 103 6.75 26.99 11.66
C GLY A 103 5.74 27.30 10.55
N ARG A 104 4.94 26.32 10.14
CA ARG A 104 3.98 26.44 9.03
C ARG A 104 2.57 26.43 9.59
N GLU A 105 1.79 27.45 9.24
CA GLU A 105 0.42 27.58 9.73
C GLU A 105 -0.63 26.89 8.84
N ARG A 106 -0.29 26.64 7.56
CA ARG A 106 -1.20 26.10 6.55
C ARG A 106 -0.45 25.22 5.55
N ILE A 107 -1.16 24.26 4.96
CA ILE A 107 -0.73 23.57 3.75
C ILE A 107 -0.86 24.56 2.59
N VAL A 108 0.15 24.61 1.71
CA VAL A 108 0.11 25.57 0.58
C VAL A 108 -0.65 24.97 -0.60
N ARG A 109 -1.09 25.85 -1.51
CA ARG A 109 -1.84 25.47 -2.70
C ARG A 109 -1.12 24.38 -3.50
N ASN A 110 -1.89 23.39 -3.91
CA ASN A 110 -1.51 22.20 -4.67
C ASN A 110 -0.51 21.26 -3.97
N GLU A 111 -0.03 21.59 -2.76
CA GLU A 111 0.93 20.74 -2.06
C GLU A 111 0.34 19.37 -1.72
N VAL A 112 1.16 18.32 -1.90
CA VAL A 112 0.86 16.96 -1.47
C VAL A 112 1.62 16.68 -0.17
N VAL A 113 0.89 16.65 0.94
CA VAL A 113 1.44 16.38 2.26
C VAL A 113 1.26 14.90 2.58
N VAL A 114 2.36 14.19 2.79
CA VAL A 114 2.39 12.76 3.07
C VAL A 114 2.45 12.51 4.58
N VAL A 115 1.60 11.61 5.06
CA VAL A 115 1.35 11.38 6.48
C VAL A 115 1.46 9.92 6.86
N ASN A 116 2.13 9.66 7.98
CA ASN A 116 2.04 8.38 8.69
C ASN A 116 0.97 8.47 9.79
N TRP A 117 -0.26 8.06 9.47
CA TRP A 117 -1.37 8.19 10.42
C TRP A 117 -1.22 7.30 11.66
N GLU A 118 -0.64 6.11 11.54
CA GLU A 118 -0.42 5.22 12.69
C GLU A 118 0.48 5.88 13.75
N LYS A 119 1.46 6.67 13.31
CA LYS A 119 2.38 7.38 14.20
C LYS A 119 1.76 8.67 14.77
N LEU A 120 0.90 9.36 14.03
CA LEU A 120 0.21 10.55 14.52
C LEU A 120 -0.91 10.19 15.51
N ARG A 121 -1.68 9.13 15.23
CA ARG A 121 -2.93 8.85 15.96
C ARG A 121 -2.76 8.26 17.37
N THR A 122 -1.53 7.99 17.78
CA THR A 122 -1.27 7.33 19.08
C THR A 122 -1.70 8.25 20.22
N LYS A 123 -2.52 7.74 21.15
CA LYS A 123 -2.97 8.43 22.36
C LYS A 123 -2.40 7.78 23.63
N GLU A 124 -2.21 8.55 24.70
CA GLU A 124 -1.82 8.07 26.03
C GLU A 124 -3.00 7.32 26.65
N ARG A 125 -2.75 6.12 27.18
CA ARG A 125 -3.83 5.22 27.68
C ARG A 125 -4.54 5.76 28.92
N GLU A 126 -3.83 6.54 29.73
CA GLU A 126 -4.32 7.01 31.03
C GLU A 126 -5.13 8.31 30.89
N THR A 127 -4.71 9.22 30.02
CA THR A 127 -5.34 10.53 29.86
C THR A 127 -6.23 10.63 28.61
N GLY A 128 -6.00 9.78 27.60
CA GLY A 128 -6.64 9.88 26.29
C GLY A 128 -6.02 10.95 25.38
N ASP A 129 -5.01 11.67 25.85
CA ASP A 129 -4.37 12.74 25.09
C ASP A 129 -3.51 12.20 23.96
N TRP A 130 -3.33 13.00 22.90
CA TRP A 130 -2.39 12.67 21.83
C TRP A 130 -1.00 12.42 22.37
N LYS A 131 -0.30 11.36 21.96
CA LYS A 131 1.09 11.11 22.35
C LYS A 131 2.07 11.91 21.48
N ASN A 132 1.71 12.12 20.20
CA ASN A 132 2.58 12.79 19.23
C ASN A 132 2.55 14.32 19.44
N LEU A 133 3.72 14.95 19.55
CA LEU A 133 3.82 16.41 19.74
C LEU A 133 3.18 17.20 18.60
N LEU A 134 3.16 16.66 17.38
CA LEU A 134 2.51 17.30 16.24
C LEU A 134 0.98 17.33 16.37
N MET A 135 0.40 16.59 17.30
CA MET A 135 -1.04 16.54 17.55
C MET A 135 -1.44 17.13 18.91
N LYS A 136 -0.49 17.26 19.84
CA LYS A 136 -0.74 17.83 21.18
C LYS A 136 -1.00 19.34 21.09
N ASP A 137 -1.94 19.82 21.90
CA ASP A 137 -2.13 21.26 22.09
C ASP A 137 -0.92 21.85 22.85
N GLY A 138 -0.49 23.04 22.46
CA GLY A 138 0.69 23.69 23.03
C GLY A 138 0.85 25.13 22.56
N GLU A 139 2.00 25.75 22.88
CA GLU A 139 2.28 27.14 22.48
C GLU A 139 2.52 27.30 20.98
N LYS A 140 2.98 26.24 20.31
CA LYS A 140 3.15 26.19 18.85
C LYS A 140 1.93 25.56 18.21
N LEU A 141 1.63 25.97 16.98
CA LEU A 141 0.57 25.38 16.17
C LEU A 141 0.82 23.88 15.97
N ASN A 142 -0.18 23.08 16.31
CA ASN A 142 -0.15 21.66 16.03
C ASN A 142 -0.77 21.39 14.65
N PHE A 143 -0.66 20.15 14.17
CA PHE A 143 -1.13 19.77 12.85
C PHE A 143 -2.65 19.89 12.71
N ARG A 144 -3.41 19.76 13.79
CA ARG A 144 -4.87 19.94 13.80
C ARG A 144 -5.23 21.40 13.56
N ASP A 145 -4.50 22.32 14.20
CA ASP A 145 -4.63 23.76 13.96
C ASP A 145 -4.29 24.11 12.50
N VAL A 146 -3.22 23.50 11.95
CA VAL A 146 -2.83 23.66 10.56
C VAL A 146 -3.94 23.21 9.61
N LEU A 147 -4.54 22.04 9.86
CA LEU A 147 -5.67 21.53 9.07
C LEU A 147 -6.87 22.48 9.16
N SER A 148 -7.21 22.95 10.36
CA SER A 148 -8.30 23.93 10.55
C SER A 148 -8.05 25.21 9.77
N LYS A 149 -6.88 25.81 9.91
CA LYS A 149 -6.49 27.02 9.17
C LYS A 149 -6.43 26.79 7.67
N THR A 150 -6.11 25.59 7.21
CA THR A 150 -6.08 25.23 5.79
C THR A 150 -7.50 25.20 5.22
N ARG A 151 -8.45 24.58 5.93
CA ARG A 151 -9.87 24.49 5.50
C ARG A 151 -10.57 25.84 5.39
N GLU A 152 -10.10 26.87 6.10
CA GLU A 152 -10.62 28.25 5.94
C GLU A 152 -10.37 28.85 4.55
N GLN A 153 -9.40 28.31 3.79
CA GLN A 153 -8.95 28.91 2.52
C GLN A 153 -8.94 27.94 1.36
N ARG A 154 -8.87 26.63 1.62
CA ARG A 154 -8.60 25.61 0.61
C ARG A 154 -9.40 24.35 0.91
N SER A 155 -9.81 23.66 -0.15
CA SER A 155 -10.36 22.33 -0.04
C SER A 155 -9.24 21.30 0.11
N ILE A 156 -9.43 20.38 1.06
CA ILE A 156 -8.51 19.28 1.34
C ILE A 156 -9.04 18.02 0.66
N ILE A 157 -8.21 17.42 -0.20
CA ILE A 157 -8.47 16.09 -0.75
C ILE A 157 -7.63 15.08 0.02
N LEU A 158 -8.29 14.24 0.80
CA LEU A 158 -7.66 13.17 1.57
C LEU A 158 -7.53 11.92 0.69
N ILE A 159 -6.31 11.43 0.49
CA ILE A 159 -6.01 10.20 -0.25
C ILE A 159 -5.58 9.14 0.75
N ILE A 160 -6.33 8.06 0.83
CA ILE A 160 -6.06 6.94 1.74
C ILE A 160 -5.53 5.76 0.92
N ASP A 161 -4.23 5.51 1.05
CA ASP A 161 -3.56 4.38 0.42
C ASP A 161 -3.62 3.12 1.30
N GLU A 162 -3.84 1.99 0.65
CA GLU A 162 -4.10 0.68 1.26
C GLU A 162 -5.20 0.69 2.33
N SER A 163 -6.36 1.28 1.99
CA SER A 163 -7.49 1.45 2.92
C SER A 163 -8.02 0.14 3.51
N HIS A 164 -7.63 -1.03 3.01
CA HIS A 164 -8.04 -2.34 3.54
C HIS A 164 -7.17 -2.87 4.70
N ILE A 165 -5.92 -2.40 4.86
CA ILE A 165 -4.92 -3.01 5.77
C ILE A 165 -5.13 -2.62 7.24
N GLY A 166 -5.50 -1.37 7.52
CA GLY A 166 -5.64 -0.88 8.91
C GLY A 166 -7.02 -0.39 9.31
N ALA A 167 -8.01 -0.44 8.42
CA ALA A 167 -9.34 0.13 8.62
C ALA A 167 -10.30 -0.86 9.31
N THR A 168 -10.39 -0.82 10.63
CA THR A 168 -11.74 -0.91 11.21
C THR A 168 -12.50 0.34 10.74
N ALA A 169 -13.81 0.23 10.54
CA ALA A 169 -14.63 1.38 10.12
C ALA A 169 -14.40 2.59 11.05
N GLU A 170 -14.25 2.33 12.35
CA GLU A 170 -13.91 3.29 13.39
C GLU A 170 -12.62 4.07 13.13
N ARG A 171 -11.51 3.41 12.76
CA ARG A 171 -10.22 4.08 12.52
C ARG A 171 -10.25 5.00 11.30
N THR A 172 -10.99 4.59 10.28
CA THR A 172 -11.15 5.38 9.05
C THR A 172 -12.05 6.58 9.33
N ASN A 173 -13.09 6.40 10.13
CA ASN A 173 -13.95 7.49 10.58
C ASN A 173 -13.18 8.48 11.46
N GLU A 174 -12.38 8.03 12.43
CA GLU A 174 -11.53 8.91 13.25
C GLU A 174 -10.58 9.74 12.39
N LEU A 175 -9.94 9.13 11.39
CA LEU A 175 -9.10 9.84 10.44
C LEU A 175 -9.91 10.90 9.66
N ARG A 176 -11.05 10.52 9.09
CA ARG A 176 -11.87 11.45 8.29
C ARG A 176 -12.39 12.62 9.12
N GLU A 177 -12.83 12.36 10.34
CA GLU A 177 -13.32 13.38 11.27
C GLU A 177 -12.21 14.35 11.69
N GLU A 178 -11.02 13.83 12.00
CA GLU A 178 -9.89 14.66 12.44
C GLU A 178 -9.31 15.50 11.30
N ILE A 179 -9.27 14.97 10.07
CA ILE A 179 -8.81 15.73 8.90
C ILE A 179 -9.87 16.74 8.43
N GLY A 180 -11.15 16.34 8.43
CA GLY A 180 -12.25 17.17 7.94
C GLY A 180 -12.15 17.50 6.45
N ALA A 181 -11.72 16.53 5.63
CA ALA A 181 -11.51 16.73 4.20
C ALA A 181 -12.82 16.93 3.42
N ASP A 182 -12.77 17.74 2.36
CA ASP A 182 -13.89 17.97 1.43
C ASP A 182 -14.19 16.70 0.63
N VAL A 183 -13.14 16.06 0.10
CA VAL A 183 -13.23 14.80 -0.64
C VAL A 183 -12.24 13.78 -0.10
N VAL A 184 -12.69 12.52 0.00
CA VAL A 184 -11.88 11.37 0.42
C VAL A 184 -11.74 10.40 -0.75
N LEU A 185 -10.52 10.21 -1.25
CA LEU A 185 -10.16 9.19 -2.23
C LEU A 185 -9.60 7.95 -1.52
N GLU A 186 -10.36 6.87 -1.46
CA GLU A 186 -9.89 5.61 -0.89
C GLU A 186 -9.34 4.66 -1.94
N MET A 187 -8.08 4.27 -1.83
CA MET A 187 -7.40 3.40 -2.78
C MET A 187 -7.22 2.01 -2.19
N SER A 188 -7.69 0.97 -2.89
CA SER A 188 -7.54 -0.40 -2.42
C SER A 188 -7.67 -1.43 -3.55
N ALA A 189 -6.99 -2.57 -3.42
CA ALA A 189 -7.28 -3.73 -4.25
C ALA A 189 -8.58 -4.44 -3.81
N THR A 190 -8.93 -4.32 -2.53
CA THR A 190 -10.05 -5.00 -1.87
C THR A 190 -10.81 -4.00 -0.97
N PRO A 191 -11.50 -3.01 -1.56
CA PRO A 191 -12.19 -2.00 -0.79
C PRO A 191 -13.27 -2.62 0.11
N ARG A 192 -13.31 -2.19 1.37
CA ARG A 192 -14.38 -2.55 2.31
C ARG A 192 -15.62 -1.68 2.10
N LEU A 193 -15.40 -0.41 1.80
CA LEU A 193 -16.44 0.54 1.47
C LEU A 193 -16.88 0.34 0.02
N LYS A 194 -18.18 0.12 -0.16
CA LYS A 194 -18.84 0.14 -1.46
C LYS A 194 -19.96 1.17 -1.39
N PRO A 195 -19.83 2.32 -2.08
CA PRO A 195 -20.87 3.33 -2.09
C PRO A 195 -22.18 2.78 -2.65
N ASP A 196 -23.31 3.34 -2.19
CA ASP A 196 -24.62 2.96 -2.69
C ASP A 196 -24.76 3.40 -4.18
N PRO A 197 -25.30 2.56 -5.07
CA PRO A 197 -25.54 2.94 -6.46
C PRO A 197 -26.36 4.23 -6.63
N ALA A 198 -27.30 4.52 -5.71
CA ALA A 198 -28.07 5.75 -5.72
C ALA A 198 -27.22 6.98 -5.44
N ASP A 199 -26.24 6.87 -4.53
CA ASP A 199 -25.31 7.97 -4.22
C ASP A 199 -24.36 8.22 -5.39
N ILE A 200 -23.87 7.15 -6.03
CA ILE A 200 -23.07 7.27 -7.26
C ILE A 200 -23.89 7.95 -8.36
N ALA A 201 -25.13 7.53 -8.59
CA ALA A 201 -26.00 8.10 -9.61
C ALA A 201 -26.35 9.58 -9.34
N ARG A 202 -26.41 9.99 -8.07
CA ARG A 202 -26.62 11.38 -7.65
C ARG A 202 -25.34 12.21 -7.61
N GLY A 203 -24.19 11.59 -7.86
CA GLY A 203 -22.87 12.22 -7.76
C GLY A 203 -22.44 12.54 -6.32
N SER A 204 -23.05 11.96 -5.29
CA SER A 204 -22.63 12.06 -3.87
C SER A 204 -21.71 10.90 -3.45
N ALA A 205 -21.23 10.12 -4.41
CA ALA A 205 -20.12 9.20 -4.22
C ALA A 205 -19.46 8.88 -5.57
N GLY A 206 -18.19 8.49 -5.53
CA GLY A 206 -17.44 8.00 -6.68
C GLY A 206 -17.07 6.53 -6.51
N TYR A 207 -17.10 5.77 -7.60
CA TYR A 207 -16.53 4.42 -7.65
C TYR A 207 -15.81 4.20 -8.98
N VAL A 208 -14.49 4.16 -8.93
CA VAL A 208 -13.63 3.91 -10.09
C VAL A 208 -13.00 2.54 -9.92
N ILE A 209 -13.17 1.68 -10.93
CA ILE A 209 -12.63 0.32 -10.93
C ILE A 209 -11.73 0.10 -12.14
N VAL A 210 -10.55 -0.46 -11.89
CA VAL A 210 -9.66 -1.00 -12.91
C VAL A 210 -9.79 -2.51 -12.90
N GLU A 211 -10.21 -3.07 -14.02
CA GLU A 211 -10.46 -4.51 -14.13
C GLU A 211 -9.13 -5.27 -14.22
N PRO A 212 -8.93 -6.35 -13.44
CA PRO A 212 -7.71 -7.17 -13.51
C PRO A 212 -7.36 -7.63 -14.93
N LYS A 213 -8.37 -7.91 -15.75
CA LYS A 213 -8.19 -8.30 -17.14
C LYS A 213 -7.46 -7.23 -17.96
N GLU A 214 -7.83 -5.96 -17.84
CA GLU A 214 -7.19 -4.84 -18.57
C GLU A 214 -5.70 -4.70 -18.15
N VAL A 215 -5.41 -4.95 -16.87
CA VAL A 215 -4.04 -4.89 -16.31
C VAL A 215 -3.18 -6.06 -16.79
N ILE A 216 -3.77 -7.25 -16.90
CA ILE A 216 -3.10 -8.45 -17.44
C ILE A 216 -2.80 -8.29 -18.93
N GLU A 217 -3.76 -7.77 -19.71
CA GLU A 217 -3.62 -7.58 -21.15
C GLU A 217 -2.50 -6.58 -21.49
N GLU A 218 -2.29 -5.57 -20.65
CA GLU A 218 -1.16 -4.63 -20.75
C GLU A 218 0.17 -5.17 -20.18
N GLY A 219 0.19 -6.43 -19.72
CA GLY A 219 1.39 -7.11 -19.22
C GLY A 219 1.87 -6.61 -17.86
N MET A 220 1.02 -5.90 -17.11
CA MET A 220 1.40 -5.26 -15.84
C MET A 220 1.34 -6.24 -14.66
N ILE A 221 0.44 -7.23 -14.71
CA ILE A 221 0.33 -8.30 -13.72
C ILE A 221 0.19 -9.66 -14.40
N LYS A 222 0.59 -10.72 -13.69
CA LYS A 222 0.53 -12.09 -14.22
C LYS A 222 -0.92 -12.53 -14.48
N LYS A 223 -1.14 -13.21 -15.60
CA LYS A 223 -2.44 -13.69 -16.07
C LYS A 223 -3.12 -14.70 -15.13
N GLU A 224 -2.34 -15.57 -14.52
CA GLU A 224 -2.87 -16.63 -13.65
C GLU A 224 -2.08 -16.71 -12.34
N ILE A 225 -2.81 -16.84 -11.24
CA ILE A 225 -2.31 -17.29 -9.95
C ILE A 225 -2.73 -18.74 -9.82
N ILE A 226 -1.78 -19.67 -9.99
CA ILE A 226 -2.05 -21.09 -9.83
C ILE A 226 -1.95 -21.43 -8.34
N ILE A 227 -3.08 -21.78 -7.74
CA ILE A 227 -3.17 -22.19 -6.34
C ILE A 227 -3.22 -23.72 -6.30
N ASN A 228 -2.33 -24.33 -5.52
CA ASN A 228 -2.33 -25.78 -5.26
C ASN A 228 -2.25 -26.65 -6.52
N GLU A 229 -1.40 -26.26 -7.47
CA GLU A 229 -1.12 -27.06 -8.67
C GLU A 229 -0.71 -28.48 -8.26
N SER A 230 -1.54 -29.48 -8.58
CA SER A 230 -1.30 -30.91 -8.28
C SER A 230 -1.33 -31.31 -6.80
N ILE A 231 -1.80 -30.47 -5.87
CA ILE A 231 -1.85 -30.77 -4.42
C ILE A 231 -3.21 -31.37 -3.99
N GLN A 232 -4.23 -31.34 -4.85
CA GLN A 232 -5.60 -31.79 -4.54
C GLN A 232 -5.76 -33.29 -4.19
N GLN A 233 -4.71 -34.11 -4.32
CA GLN A 233 -4.79 -35.58 -4.16
C GLN A 233 -4.18 -36.14 -2.87
N VAL A 234 -3.68 -35.31 -1.94
CA VAL A 234 -2.97 -35.81 -0.75
C VAL A 234 -3.61 -35.30 0.53
N ALA A 235 -4.78 -35.84 0.87
CA ALA A 235 -5.45 -35.61 2.15
C ALA A 235 -5.48 -36.91 2.95
N GLY A 236 -4.50 -37.09 3.84
CA GLY A 236 -4.37 -38.24 4.73
C GLY A 236 -4.12 -37.85 6.20
N ASP A 237 -3.22 -36.89 6.46
CA ASP A 237 -2.92 -36.35 7.80
C ASP A 237 -2.30 -34.93 7.68
N GLU A 238 -2.44 -34.08 8.72
CA GLU A 238 -1.92 -32.69 8.70
C GLU A 238 -0.39 -32.62 8.50
N THR A 239 0.37 -33.52 9.13
CA THR A 239 1.83 -33.57 9.00
C THR A 239 2.27 -33.94 7.58
N ASP A 240 1.56 -34.89 6.96
CA ASP A 240 1.76 -35.28 5.57
C ASP A 240 1.40 -34.13 4.63
N SER A 241 0.35 -33.37 4.94
CA SER A 241 -0.08 -32.23 4.12
C SER A 241 0.99 -31.11 4.06
N GLN A 242 1.68 -30.82 5.17
CA GLN A 242 2.74 -29.79 5.19
C GLN A 242 3.97 -30.24 4.40
N GLN A 243 4.41 -31.50 4.56
CA GLN A 243 5.55 -32.01 3.80
C GLN A 243 5.25 -32.07 2.31
N VAL A 244 4.04 -32.47 1.92
CA VAL A 244 3.61 -32.50 0.51
C VAL A 244 3.62 -31.11 -0.11
N ILE A 245 3.13 -30.10 0.59
CA ILE A 245 3.15 -28.71 0.11
C ILE A 245 4.59 -28.21 -0.05
N LEU A 246 5.47 -28.50 0.91
CA LEU A 246 6.88 -28.10 0.84
C LEU A 246 7.63 -28.80 -0.30
N GLU A 247 7.37 -30.09 -0.52
CA GLU A 247 7.94 -30.84 -1.64
C GLU A 247 7.43 -30.30 -2.97
N ALA A 248 6.13 -30.04 -3.11
CA ALA A 248 5.56 -29.45 -4.32
C ALA A 248 6.18 -28.08 -4.62
N ALA A 249 6.32 -27.21 -3.62
CA ALA A 249 6.96 -25.91 -3.77
C ALA A 249 8.45 -26.04 -4.18
N TYR A 250 9.17 -26.98 -3.59
CA TYR A 250 10.57 -27.26 -3.93
C TYR A 250 10.71 -27.74 -5.38
N GLN A 251 9.90 -28.72 -5.81
CA GLN A 251 9.93 -29.23 -7.18
C GLN A 251 9.54 -28.16 -8.20
N LYS A 252 8.52 -27.33 -7.89
CA LYS A 252 8.15 -26.21 -8.77
C LYS A 252 9.29 -25.21 -8.92
N ARG A 253 10.01 -24.91 -7.84
CA ARG A 253 11.18 -24.03 -7.87
C ARG A 253 12.26 -24.57 -8.81
N LEU A 254 12.57 -25.87 -8.73
CA LEU A 254 13.55 -26.51 -9.62
C LEU A 254 13.13 -26.40 -11.10
N ALA A 255 11.86 -26.71 -11.41
CA ALA A 255 11.35 -26.60 -12.77
C ALA A 255 11.41 -25.16 -13.32
N LEU A 256 11.13 -24.15 -12.47
CA LEU A 256 11.27 -22.74 -12.84
C LEU A 256 12.74 -22.37 -13.08
N LYS A 257 13.64 -22.84 -12.23
CA LYS A 257 15.08 -22.60 -12.37
C LYS A 257 15.61 -23.17 -13.69
N GLU A 258 15.26 -24.41 -14.01
CA GLU A 258 15.62 -25.05 -15.29
C GLU A 258 15.06 -24.27 -16.49
N SER A 259 13.83 -23.76 -16.38
CA SER A 259 13.21 -22.96 -17.45
C SER A 259 13.95 -21.64 -17.69
N PHE A 260 14.31 -20.92 -16.61
CA PHE A 260 15.08 -19.67 -16.72
C PHE A 260 16.50 -19.91 -17.26
N GLU A 261 17.15 -21.01 -16.85
CA GLU A 261 18.45 -21.43 -17.38
C GLU A 261 18.37 -21.76 -18.88
N ALA A 262 17.32 -22.44 -19.33
CA ALA A 262 17.08 -22.74 -20.74
C ALA A 262 16.86 -21.49 -21.60
N GLU A 263 16.28 -20.44 -21.02
CA GLU A 263 16.13 -19.12 -21.65
C GLU A 263 17.41 -18.26 -21.58
N GLY A 264 18.47 -18.73 -20.92
CA GLY A 264 19.73 -17.99 -20.77
C GLY A 264 19.62 -16.78 -19.83
N THR A 265 18.60 -16.77 -18.96
CA THR A 265 18.37 -15.67 -18.00
C THR A 265 19.00 -16.00 -16.66
N LYS A 266 19.66 -15.02 -16.04
CA LYS A 266 20.31 -15.16 -14.73
C LYS A 266 19.30 -14.90 -13.60
N ILE A 267 18.26 -15.74 -13.51
CA ILE A 267 17.20 -15.62 -12.51
C ILE A 267 17.25 -16.82 -11.56
N ASN A 268 17.36 -16.56 -10.25
CA ASN A 268 17.19 -17.56 -9.20
C ASN A 268 15.80 -17.42 -8.56
N PRO A 269 14.89 -18.39 -8.74
CA PRO A 269 13.55 -18.30 -8.17
C PRO A 269 13.57 -18.37 -6.63
N LEU A 270 12.96 -17.38 -5.99
CA LEU A 270 12.76 -17.33 -4.54
C LEU A 270 11.41 -17.94 -4.14
N VAL A 271 11.41 -18.83 -3.15
CA VAL A 271 10.19 -19.36 -2.53
C VAL A 271 9.90 -18.63 -1.22
N LEU A 272 8.71 -18.06 -1.12
CA LEU A 272 8.23 -17.35 0.06
C LEU A 272 7.38 -18.27 0.93
N ILE A 273 7.80 -18.49 2.18
CA ILE A 273 7.09 -19.30 3.17
C ILE A 273 6.58 -18.39 4.28
N GLN A 274 5.27 -18.14 4.28
CA GLN A 274 4.62 -17.33 5.30
C GLN A 274 4.11 -18.19 6.45
N ILE A 275 4.45 -17.81 7.68
CA ILE A 275 4.07 -18.50 8.92
C ILE A 275 3.16 -17.62 9.78
N PRO A 276 2.10 -18.16 10.41
CA PRO A 276 1.30 -17.42 11.37
C PRO A 276 2.11 -17.03 12.61
N SER A 277 1.76 -15.90 13.23
CA SER A 277 2.52 -15.29 14.32
C SER A 277 2.30 -15.91 15.71
N SER A 278 1.55 -17.02 15.83
CA SER A 278 1.26 -17.71 17.10
C SER A 278 2.40 -18.66 17.53
N GLU A 279 2.36 -19.20 18.76
CA GLU A 279 3.32 -20.24 19.24
C GLU A 279 3.36 -21.46 18.32
N ALA A 280 2.24 -21.80 17.66
CA ALA A 280 2.18 -22.84 16.64
C ALA A 280 3.07 -22.53 15.41
N GLY A 281 3.45 -21.28 15.21
CA GLY A 281 4.38 -20.85 14.17
C GLY A 281 5.83 -21.25 14.45
N GLU A 282 6.28 -21.25 15.71
CA GLU A 282 7.65 -21.63 16.09
C GLU A 282 7.93 -23.11 15.74
N MET A 283 7.03 -24.02 16.14
CA MET A 283 7.13 -25.45 15.80
C MET A 283 7.12 -25.70 14.29
N LYS A 284 6.38 -24.89 13.53
CA LYS A 284 6.36 -24.99 12.06
C LYS A 284 7.67 -24.55 11.43
N ILE A 285 8.32 -23.52 11.97
CA ILE A 285 9.63 -23.05 11.49
C ILE A 285 10.66 -24.17 11.58
N ASP A 286 10.72 -24.89 12.70
CA ASP A 286 11.68 -25.98 12.88
C ASP A 286 11.43 -27.14 11.91
N ALA A 287 10.16 -27.52 11.71
CA ALA A 287 9.80 -28.54 10.72
C ALA A 287 10.21 -28.14 9.29
N ILE A 288 10.00 -26.87 8.92
CA ILE A 288 10.40 -26.33 7.62
C ILE A 288 11.92 -26.31 7.48
N ARG A 289 12.65 -25.87 8.52
CA ARG A 289 14.11 -25.88 8.55
C ARG A 289 14.67 -27.29 8.36
N GLN A 290 14.10 -28.29 9.03
CA GLN A 290 14.51 -29.68 8.87
C GLN A 290 14.27 -30.20 7.44
N PHE A 291 13.11 -29.90 6.87
CA PHE A 291 12.80 -30.25 5.49
C PHE A 291 13.81 -29.61 4.52
N LEU A 292 14.05 -28.29 4.61
CA LEU A 292 14.97 -27.57 3.73
C LEU A 292 16.43 -28.02 3.92
N ALA A 293 16.85 -28.31 5.16
CA ALA A 293 18.16 -28.87 5.45
C ALA A 293 18.37 -30.23 4.77
N SER A 294 17.34 -31.08 4.70
CA SER A 294 17.40 -32.36 3.96
C SER A 294 17.68 -32.17 2.46
N LYS A 295 17.31 -31.01 1.90
CA LYS A 295 17.59 -30.59 0.51
C LYS A 295 18.86 -29.74 0.38
N LYS A 296 19.68 -29.63 1.43
CA LYS A 296 20.88 -28.79 1.52
C LYS A 296 20.58 -27.30 1.34
N ILE A 297 19.47 -26.82 1.87
CA ILE A 297 19.08 -25.39 1.88
C ILE A 297 19.12 -24.94 3.34
N THR A 298 20.11 -24.12 3.70
CA THR A 298 20.36 -23.72 5.09
C THR A 298 20.75 -22.25 5.19
N GLU A 299 20.63 -21.67 6.39
CA GLU A 299 21.12 -20.29 6.62
C GLU A 299 22.65 -20.24 6.48
N THR A 300 23.34 -21.32 6.85
CA THR A 300 24.81 -21.44 6.80
C THR A 300 25.40 -21.48 5.39
N ASN A 301 24.62 -21.92 4.39
CA ASN A 301 25.05 -21.89 2.99
C ASN A 301 24.38 -20.76 2.20
N HIS A 302 23.79 -19.79 2.91
CA HIS A 302 23.15 -18.59 2.36
C HIS A 302 21.95 -18.84 1.42
N LYS A 303 21.43 -20.07 1.37
CA LYS A 303 20.26 -20.41 0.53
C LYS A 303 18.93 -20.22 1.25
N LEU A 304 18.93 -20.15 2.58
CA LEU A 304 17.76 -19.87 3.40
C LEU A 304 17.93 -18.52 4.11
N ALA A 305 16.92 -17.67 4.00
CA ALA A 305 16.81 -16.45 4.76
C ALA A 305 15.59 -16.48 5.68
N ILE A 306 15.68 -15.79 6.81
CA ILE A 306 14.64 -15.70 7.82
C ILE A 306 14.42 -14.23 8.19
N TRP A 307 13.17 -13.80 8.09
CA TRP A 307 12.72 -12.46 8.46
C TRP A 307 11.64 -12.56 9.55
N LEU A 308 12.11 -12.62 10.79
CA LEU A 308 11.30 -12.64 12.00
C LEU A 308 11.57 -11.37 12.82
N SER A 309 10.65 -11.03 13.74
CA SER A 309 10.78 -9.87 14.61
C SER A 309 12.06 -9.87 15.45
N GLU A 310 12.54 -11.06 15.82
CA GLU A 310 13.70 -11.27 16.70
C GLU A 310 14.94 -11.81 15.97
N GLN A 311 14.78 -12.33 14.74
CA GLN A 311 15.85 -12.91 13.93
C GLN A 311 15.74 -12.38 12.50
N LYS A 312 16.73 -11.61 12.06
CA LYS A 312 16.86 -11.16 10.67
C LYS A 312 18.17 -11.71 10.12
N SER A 313 18.10 -12.49 9.06
CA SER A 313 19.30 -12.91 8.33
C SER A 313 19.95 -11.68 7.69
N GLU A 314 21.28 -11.59 7.81
CA GLU A 314 22.07 -10.45 7.29
C GLU A 314 22.01 -10.30 5.76
N ALA A 315 21.61 -11.35 5.03
CA ALA A 315 21.62 -11.41 3.57
C ALA A 315 20.34 -10.88 2.88
N ILE A 316 19.40 -10.25 3.61
CA ILE A 316 18.06 -9.93 3.07
C ILE A 316 18.04 -8.64 2.24
N ASP A 317 19.02 -7.76 2.42
CA ASP A 317 19.02 -6.42 1.80
C ASP A 317 19.01 -6.44 0.25
N TRP A 318 19.36 -7.58 -0.37
CA TRP A 318 19.52 -7.74 -1.82
C TRP A 318 18.60 -8.83 -2.39
N ILE A 319 17.61 -9.29 -1.62
CA ILE A 319 16.78 -10.45 -1.98
C ILE A 319 15.89 -10.21 -3.21
N SER A 320 15.69 -8.95 -3.60
CA SER A 320 14.96 -8.56 -4.81
C SER A 320 15.79 -8.69 -6.09
N GLU A 321 17.12 -8.85 -5.99
CA GLU A 321 17.98 -8.97 -7.16
C GLU A 321 17.73 -10.32 -7.87
N PRO A 322 17.62 -10.33 -9.22
CA PRO A 322 17.24 -11.53 -9.97
C PRO A 322 18.18 -12.72 -9.75
N ASP A 323 19.46 -12.49 -9.51
CA ASP A 323 20.50 -13.50 -9.37
C ASP A 323 20.92 -13.78 -7.93
N ASN A 324 20.13 -13.31 -6.95
CA ASN A 324 20.39 -13.54 -5.54
C ASN A 324 20.46 -15.04 -5.20
N GLU A 325 21.40 -15.47 -4.35
CA GLU A 325 21.62 -16.89 -4.03
C GLU A 325 20.57 -17.50 -3.10
N ILE A 326 19.77 -16.67 -2.42
CA ILE A 326 18.71 -17.12 -1.52
C ILE A 326 17.62 -17.84 -2.32
N GLU A 327 17.32 -19.05 -1.90
CA GLU A 327 16.34 -19.93 -2.54
C GLU A 327 14.99 -19.90 -1.81
N PHE A 328 15.01 -19.70 -0.49
CA PHE A 328 13.82 -19.72 0.38
C PHE A 328 13.87 -18.58 1.40
N LEU A 329 12.74 -17.90 1.62
CA LEU A 329 12.55 -16.91 2.69
C LEU A 329 11.40 -17.33 3.59
N ILE A 330 11.68 -17.47 4.89
CA ILE A 330 10.66 -17.67 5.92
C ILE A 330 10.35 -16.33 6.59
N PHE A 331 9.07 -15.97 6.68
CA PHE A 331 8.64 -14.73 7.33
C PHE A 331 7.30 -14.91 8.07
N LYS A 332 7.11 -14.13 9.14
CA LYS A 332 5.82 -14.08 9.86
C LYS A 332 4.84 -13.18 9.11
N GLN A 333 3.56 -13.52 9.18
CA GLN A 333 2.49 -12.66 8.69
C GLN A 333 2.58 -11.28 9.36
N ALA A 334 2.60 -10.21 8.57
CA ALA A 334 2.51 -8.86 9.09
C ALA A 334 1.12 -8.67 9.72
N ILE A 335 1.07 -8.54 11.05
CA ILE A 335 -0.13 -8.14 11.80
C ILE A 335 -0.27 -6.63 11.75
#